data_AF-A0A7E5A2A6-F1
#
_entry.id   AF-A0A7E5A2A6-F1
#
_cell.length_a   1.000
_cell.length_b   1.000
_cell.length_c   1.000
_cell.angle_alpha   90.00
_cell.angle_beta   90.00
_cell.angle_gamma   90.00
#
_symmetry.space_group_name_H-M   'P 1'
#
loop_
_entity.id
_entity.type
_entity.pdbx_description
1 polymer ?
#
loop_
_entity_poly.entity_id
_entity_poly.type
_entity_poly.pdbx_seq_one_letter_code
_entity_poly.pdbx_strand_id
1 'polypeptide(L)'
;MKILHLLDPDFVVFGPYMYMIPTVFLYILLIYLILFSEHRKKFSYAFYKIFALKAGASIICVVTFEICFRLPDAPAAASFMRLLPPTGVFPKSLFVICYHNGTVMFMMEGFMSFNRATTILLSTRHNGFWARAMPWIYVVSAVFPLTFTWSLFFVNVTLFPDDINDDTDDRSFKMEDAPVSQDTATFYILIALALLSLWNIVWNLYTLSYLVRRALRAFRASSNTAKVVCDTRQFIFSFLTFLIELFTIIVTVSSLNDNNKV
;
A
#
# COMPACT_ATOMS: atom_id res chain seq x y z
N MET A 1 -11.82 -22.17 1.92
CA MET A 1 -10.68 -22.07 2.85
C MET A 1 -10.27 -23.44 3.46
N LYS A 2 -10.32 -24.56 2.71
CA LYS A 2 -9.95 -25.91 3.22
C LYS A 2 -8.48 -26.30 2.98
N ILE A 3 -7.76 -25.54 2.16
CA ILE A 3 -6.37 -25.84 1.79
C ILE A 3 -5.36 -25.40 2.86
N LEU A 4 -5.71 -24.40 3.69
CA LEU A 4 -4.83 -23.89 4.76
C LEU A 4 -4.58 -24.89 5.88
N HIS A 5 -5.49 -25.84 6.13
CA HIS A 5 -5.30 -26.89 7.13
C HIS A 5 -4.27 -27.96 6.74
N LEU A 6 -3.82 -27.98 5.48
CA LEU A 6 -2.80 -28.92 4.98
C LEU A 6 -1.38 -28.34 5.01
N LEU A 7 -1.24 -27.05 5.29
CA LEU A 7 0.07 -26.41 5.43
C LEU A 7 0.51 -26.52 6.89
N ASP A 8 1.79 -26.83 7.07
CA ASP A 8 2.45 -26.80 8.36
C ASP A 8 2.19 -25.43 9.03
N PRO A 9 1.69 -25.37 10.29
CA PRO A 9 1.46 -24.11 10.99
C PRO A 9 2.70 -23.20 10.98
N ASP A 10 3.91 -23.77 11.01
CA ASP A 10 5.15 -23.01 10.94
C ASP A 10 5.32 -22.33 9.58
N PHE A 11 4.87 -22.95 8.49
CA PHE A 11 4.91 -22.36 7.15
C PHE A 11 3.90 -21.22 7.00
N VAL A 12 2.74 -21.32 7.65
CA VAL A 12 1.72 -20.25 7.62
C VAL A 12 2.22 -19.00 8.34
N VAL A 13 2.96 -19.17 9.44
CA VAL A 13 3.57 -18.06 10.19
C VAL A 13 4.81 -17.52 9.48
N PHE A 14 5.69 -18.38 8.95
CA PHE A 14 6.98 -17.97 8.37
C PHE A 14 6.88 -17.47 6.92
N GLY A 15 5.93 -18.00 6.15
CA GLY A 15 5.75 -17.69 4.73
C GLY A 15 5.65 -16.19 4.43
N PRO A 16 4.84 -15.39 5.15
CA PRO A 16 4.76 -13.95 4.94
C PRO A 16 6.10 -13.22 5.12
N TYR A 17 6.94 -13.62 6.08
CA TYR A 17 8.25 -13.02 6.33
C TYR A 17 9.23 -13.26 5.17
N MET A 18 9.16 -14.43 4.52
CA MET A 18 9.99 -14.75 3.36
C MET A 18 9.77 -13.79 2.18
N TYR A 19 8.55 -13.26 2.01
CA TYR A 19 8.24 -12.27 0.98
C TYR A 19 8.47 -10.84 1.46
N MET A 20 8.20 -10.58 2.73
CA MET A 20 8.26 -9.24 3.29
C MET A 20 9.69 -8.71 3.42
N ILE A 21 10.62 -9.51 3.96
CA ILE A 21 12.00 -9.08 4.20
C ILE A 21 12.68 -8.64 2.89
N PRO A 22 12.64 -9.43 1.80
CA PRO A 22 13.18 -8.99 0.51
C PRO A 22 12.48 -7.72 -0.02
N THR A 23 11.17 -7.60 0.18
CA THR A 23 10.40 -6.43 -0.29
C THR A 23 10.83 -5.15 0.41
N VAL A 24 10.94 -5.17 1.75
CA VAL A 24 11.41 -4.04 2.56
C VAL A 24 12.85 -3.69 2.19
N PHE A 25 13.72 -4.70 2.06
CA PHE A 25 15.11 -4.50 1.64
C PHE A 25 15.19 -3.82 0.27
N LEU A 26 14.41 -4.29 -0.71
CA LEU A 26 14.36 -3.68 -2.05
C LEU A 26 13.87 -2.23 -1.99
N TYR A 27 12.86 -1.91 -1.17
CA TYR A 27 12.41 -0.53 -1.02
C TYR A 27 13.47 0.37 -0.39
N ILE A 28 14.16 -0.10 0.65
CA ILE A 28 15.28 0.64 1.27
C ILE A 28 16.37 0.91 0.23
N LEU A 29 16.77 -0.12 -0.52
CA LEU A 29 17.78 0.01 -1.56
C LEU A 29 17.35 1.01 -2.65
N LEU A 30 16.09 0.97 -3.09
CA LEU A 30 15.58 1.90 -4.11
C LEU A 30 15.53 3.34 -3.60
N ILE A 31 15.10 3.56 -2.36
CA ILE A 31 15.14 4.90 -1.73
C ILE A 31 16.58 5.38 -1.65
N TYR A 32 17.50 4.51 -1.21
CA TYR A 32 18.92 4.83 -1.13
C TYR A 32 19.48 5.24 -2.49
N LEU A 33 19.21 4.47 -3.54
CA LEU A 33 19.64 4.79 -4.91
C LEU A 33 19.04 6.11 -5.42
N ILE A 34 17.77 6.40 -5.13
CA ILE A 34 17.12 7.65 -5.56
C ILE A 34 17.73 8.86 -4.85
N LEU A 35 18.04 8.75 -3.55
CA LEU A 35 18.49 9.86 -2.72
C LEU A 35 20.01 10.10 -2.79
N PHE A 36 20.80 9.03 -2.82
CA PHE A 36 22.26 9.07 -2.61
C PHE A 36 23.08 8.63 -3.83
N SER A 37 22.47 8.23 -4.96
CA SER A 37 23.25 7.92 -6.17
C SER A 37 23.95 9.16 -6.74
N GLU A 38 25.19 8.98 -7.20
CA GLU A 38 25.93 9.97 -7.99
C GLU A 38 25.14 10.47 -9.22
N HIS A 39 24.19 9.66 -9.70
CA HIS A 39 23.29 10.00 -10.80
C HIS A 39 22.01 10.72 -10.36
N ARG A 40 22.00 11.41 -9.21
CA ARG A 40 20.83 12.12 -8.65
C ARG A 40 20.06 12.98 -9.65
N LYS A 41 20.75 13.58 -10.62
CA LYS A 41 20.10 14.36 -11.71
C LYS A 41 19.11 13.51 -12.53
N LYS A 42 19.41 12.22 -12.77
CA LYS A 42 18.52 11.27 -13.46
C LYS A 42 17.27 10.92 -12.63
N PHE A 43 17.35 11.01 -11.30
CA PHE A 43 16.24 10.74 -10.38
C PHE A 43 15.44 11.99 -9.99
N SER A 44 15.67 13.13 -10.65
CA SER A 44 14.97 14.39 -10.37
C SER A 44 13.52 14.43 -10.87
N TYR A 45 13.15 13.49 -11.76
CA TYR A 45 11.79 13.38 -12.31
C TYR A 45 10.76 13.07 -11.23
N ALA A 46 9.55 13.59 -11.42
CA ALA A 46 8.44 13.44 -10.48
C ALA A 46 8.10 11.97 -10.20
N PHE A 47 8.21 11.09 -11.19
CA PHE A 47 8.01 9.65 -11.02
C PHE A 47 8.83 9.08 -9.87
N TYR A 48 10.14 9.36 -9.83
CA TYR A 48 11.03 8.82 -8.78
C TYR A 48 10.74 9.43 -7.41
N LYS A 49 10.30 10.69 -7.35
CA LYS A 49 9.90 11.34 -6.10
C LYS A 49 8.63 10.70 -5.52
N ILE A 50 7.61 10.48 -6.36
CA ILE A 50 6.37 9.80 -5.95
C ILE A 50 6.67 8.36 -5.55
N PHE A 51 7.52 7.67 -6.32
CA PHE A 51 7.95 6.32 -5.99
C PHE A 51 8.66 6.25 -4.64
N ALA A 52 9.57 7.18 -4.35
CA ALA A 52 10.27 7.23 -3.07
C ALA A 52 9.32 7.47 -1.89
N LEU A 53 8.32 8.35 -2.05
CA LEU A 53 7.25 8.53 -1.05
C LEU A 53 6.47 7.23 -0.83
N LYS A 54 6.05 6.57 -1.91
CA LYS A 54 5.34 5.29 -1.84
C LYS A 54 6.16 4.24 -1.10
N ALA A 55 7.43 4.09 -1.46
CA ALA A 55 8.33 3.12 -0.86
C ALA A 55 8.52 3.40 0.64
N GLY A 56 8.71 4.66 1.02
CA GLY A 56 8.80 5.06 2.43
C GLY A 56 7.54 4.73 3.22
N ALA A 57 6.37 5.12 2.70
CA ALA A 57 5.08 4.79 3.31
C ALA A 57 4.87 3.28 3.40
N SER A 58 5.25 2.52 2.37
CA SER A 58 5.13 1.06 2.36
C SER A 58 6.01 0.40 3.43
N ILE A 59 7.27 0.84 3.60
CA ILE A 59 8.14 0.34 4.67
C ILE A 59 7.52 0.61 6.04
N ILE A 60 7.06 1.84 6.29
CA ILE A 60 6.45 2.22 7.57
C ILE A 60 5.21 1.35 7.81
N CYS A 61 4.31 1.27 6.83
CA CYS A 61 3.08 0.49 6.92
C CYS A 61 3.38 -0.97 7.21
N VAL A 62 4.32 -1.59 6.50
CA VAL A 62 4.70 -2.99 6.69
C VAL A 62 5.24 -3.20 8.10
N VAL A 63 6.21 -2.39 8.54
CA VAL A 63 6.80 -2.52 9.88
C VAL A 63 5.74 -2.36 10.97
N THR A 64 4.87 -1.36 10.87
CA THR A 64 3.81 -1.18 11.86
C THR A 64 2.77 -2.28 11.80
N PHE A 65 2.45 -2.81 10.61
CA PHE A 65 1.52 -3.91 10.45
C PHE A 65 2.06 -5.18 11.12
N GLU A 66 3.35 -5.47 10.96
CA GLU A 66 3.99 -6.61 11.63
C GLU A 66 3.91 -6.48 13.15
N ILE A 67 4.25 -5.32 13.69
CA ILE A 67 4.20 -5.07 15.14
C ILE A 67 2.75 -5.19 15.67
N CYS A 68 1.78 -4.68 14.93
CA CYS A 68 0.38 -4.63 15.37
C CYS A 68 -0.36 -5.95 15.20
N PHE A 69 -0.03 -6.75 14.19
CA PHE A 69 -0.88 -7.88 13.77
C PHE A 69 -0.16 -9.22 13.67
N ARG A 70 1.16 -9.28 13.41
CA ARG A 70 1.84 -10.56 13.13
C ARG A 70 2.83 -11.01 14.19
N LEU A 71 3.60 -10.08 14.75
CA LEU A 71 4.56 -10.40 15.81
C LEU A 71 3.90 -10.97 17.07
N PRO A 72 2.71 -10.51 17.50
CA PRO A 72 2.10 -11.06 18.71
C PRO A 72 1.56 -12.48 18.52
N ASP A 73 1.16 -12.84 17.31
CA ASP A 73 0.78 -14.21 16.94
C ASP A 73 1.99 -15.16 16.86
N ALA A 74 3.22 -14.62 16.77
CA ALA A 74 4.44 -15.41 16.66
C ALA A 74 4.96 -15.82 18.06
N PRO A 75 4.99 -17.12 18.41
CA PRO A 75 5.43 -17.57 19.73
C PRO A 75 6.84 -17.11 20.10
N ALA A 76 7.73 -17.03 19.11
CA ALA A 76 9.12 -16.58 19.28
C ALA A 76 9.25 -15.09 19.61
N ALA A 77 8.26 -14.26 19.24
CA ALA A 77 8.26 -12.83 19.49
C ALA A 77 7.44 -12.42 20.71
N ALA A 78 6.70 -13.35 21.33
CA ALA A 78 5.85 -13.08 22.50
C ALA A 78 6.62 -12.44 23.67
N SER A 79 7.87 -12.87 23.92
CA SER A 79 8.72 -12.31 24.97
C SER A 79 9.11 -10.86 24.68
N PHE A 80 9.41 -10.52 23.43
CA PHE A 80 9.70 -9.16 22.99
C PHE A 80 8.44 -8.28 23.09
N MET A 81 7.29 -8.80 22.66
CA MET A 81 6.04 -8.05 22.70
C MET A 81 5.69 -7.63 24.14
N ARG A 82 5.89 -8.49 25.14
CA ARG A 82 5.67 -8.16 26.56
C ARG A 82 6.49 -6.97 27.08
N LEU A 83 7.55 -6.57 26.39
CA LEU A 83 8.32 -5.36 26.74
C LEU A 83 7.66 -4.07 26.27
N LEU A 84 6.68 -4.16 25.36
CA LEU A 84 5.96 -3.00 24.84
C LEU A 84 4.79 -2.62 25.75
N PRO A 85 4.46 -1.32 25.87
CA PRO A 85 3.30 -0.88 26.63
C PRO A 85 2.02 -1.53 26.10
N PRO A 86 1.26 -2.26 26.94
CA PRO A 86 0.11 -3.05 26.51
C PRO A 86 -1.06 -2.18 26.06
N THR A 87 -1.20 -0.99 26.64
CA THR A 87 -2.31 -0.06 26.42
C THR A 87 -1.82 1.37 26.33
N GLY A 88 -2.74 2.29 25.99
CA GLY A 88 -2.50 3.73 26.00
C GLY A 88 -2.05 4.28 24.65
N VAL A 89 -1.14 5.26 24.67
CA VAL A 89 -0.79 6.06 23.48
C VAL A 89 0.02 5.26 22.46
N PHE A 90 0.88 4.35 22.91
CA PHE A 90 1.77 3.58 22.04
C PHE A 90 1.02 2.73 21.01
N PRO A 91 0.13 1.78 21.40
CA PRO A 91 -0.57 0.95 20.43
C PRO A 91 -1.51 1.74 19.53
N LYS A 92 -2.22 2.74 20.07
CA LYS A 92 -3.05 3.66 19.28
C LYS A 92 -2.25 4.34 18.18
N SER A 93 -1.07 4.85 18.52
CA SER A 93 -0.19 5.51 17.56
C SER A 93 0.27 4.56 16.47
N LEU A 94 0.67 3.32 16.81
CA LEU A 94 1.07 2.32 15.82
C LEU A 94 -0.07 1.99 14.84
N PHE A 95 -1.29 1.82 15.34
CA PHE A 95 -2.47 1.57 14.50
C PHE A 95 -2.75 2.74 13.56
N VAL A 96 -2.81 3.97 14.08
CA VAL A 96 -3.00 5.17 13.27
C VAL A 96 -1.92 5.26 12.18
N ILE A 97 -0.64 5.08 12.54
CA ILE A 97 0.48 5.13 11.60
C ILE A 97 0.33 4.06 10.51
N CYS A 98 -0.05 2.84 10.89
CA CYS A 98 -0.23 1.72 9.98
C CYS A 98 -1.30 2.04 8.91
N TYR A 99 -2.51 2.36 9.35
CA TYR A 99 -3.61 2.64 8.41
C TYR A 99 -3.36 3.90 7.60
N HIS A 100 -2.77 4.93 8.20
CA HIS A 100 -2.43 6.19 7.51
C HIS A 100 -1.47 5.92 6.36
N ASN A 101 -0.36 5.22 6.62
CA ASN A 101 0.64 4.92 5.60
C ASN A 101 0.10 3.93 4.55
N GLY A 102 -0.81 3.03 4.94
CA GLY A 102 -1.58 2.23 4.00
C GLY A 102 -2.32 3.10 2.99
N THR A 103 -3.10 4.08 3.44
CA THR A 103 -3.80 5.01 2.54
C THR A 103 -2.85 5.87 1.71
N VAL A 104 -1.73 6.36 2.28
CA VAL A 104 -0.67 7.07 1.53
C VAL A 104 -0.17 6.22 0.37
N MET A 105 0.13 4.94 0.62
CA MET A 105 0.65 4.02 -0.38
C MET A 105 -0.31 3.87 -1.58
N PHE A 106 -1.60 3.67 -1.32
CA PHE A 106 -2.62 3.57 -2.36
C PHE A 106 -2.78 4.87 -3.14
N MET A 107 -2.75 6.01 -2.44
CA MET A 107 -2.81 7.32 -3.06
C MET A 107 -1.59 7.57 -3.98
N MET A 108 -0.39 7.17 -3.55
CA MET A 108 0.81 7.30 -4.38
C MET A 108 0.76 6.41 -5.61
N GLU A 109 0.15 5.22 -5.54
CA GLU A 109 -0.09 4.39 -6.73
C GLU A 109 -0.92 5.15 -7.77
N GLY A 110 -1.97 5.83 -7.33
CA GLY A 110 -2.79 6.67 -8.21
C GLY A 110 -2.05 7.84 -8.82
N PHE A 111 -1.23 8.54 -8.04
CA PHE A 111 -0.37 9.58 -8.59
C PHE A 111 0.66 9.03 -9.56
N MET A 112 1.20 7.82 -9.35
CA MET A 112 2.10 7.19 -10.32
C MET A 112 1.38 6.83 -11.61
N SER A 113 0.17 6.25 -11.55
CA SER A 113 -0.63 5.97 -12.74
C SER A 113 -0.98 7.25 -13.50
N PHE A 114 -1.37 8.31 -12.80
CA PHE A 114 -1.61 9.62 -13.40
C PHE A 114 -0.33 10.25 -13.98
N ASN A 115 0.80 10.10 -13.28
CA ASN A 115 2.11 10.52 -13.78
C ASN A 115 2.43 9.86 -15.11
N ARG A 116 2.28 8.54 -15.23
CA ARG A 116 2.50 7.82 -16.50
C ARG A 116 1.54 8.29 -17.60
N ALA A 117 0.25 8.42 -17.29
CA ALA A 117 -0.74 8.91 -18.26
C ALA A 117 -0.35 10.30 -18.79
N THR A 118 0.02 11.23 -17.91
CA THR A 118 0.44 12.57 -18.32
C THR A 118 1.80 12.60 -19.05
N THR A 119 2.73 11.68 -18.79
CA THR A 119 3.97 11.56 -19.57
C THR A 119 3.67 11.28 -21.04
N ILE A 120 2.64 10.48 -21.30
CA ILE A 120 2.21 10.11 -22.64
C ILE A 120 1.39 11.24 -23.29
N LEU A 121 0.43 11.80 -22.54
CA LEU A 121 -0.50 12.81 -23.05
C LEU A 121 0.12 14.20 -23.22
N LEU A 122 0.96 14.60 -22.26
CA LEU A 122 1.48 15.96 -22.13
C LEU A 122 3.00 15.96 -22.15
N SER A 123 3.63 15.17 -23.01
CA SER A 123 5.09 14.96 -23.02
C SER A 123 5.92 16.25 -22.98
N THR A 124 5.49 17.30 -23.69
CA THR A 124 6.19 18.60 -23.73
C THR A 124 6.02 19.44 -22.47
N ARG A 125 4.91 19.28 -21.75
CA ARG A 125 4.57 20.05 -20.55
C ARG A 125 4.67 19.24 -19.26
N HIS A 126 4.96 17.95 -19.35
CA HIS A 126 4.94 16.99 -18.24
C HIS A 126 5.80 17.48 -17.07
N ASN A 127 7.07 17.81 -17.34
CA ASN A 127 7.99 18.25 -16.29
C ASN A 127 7.50 19.52 -15.57
N GLY A 128 7.01 20.51 -16.32
CA GLY A 128 6.49 21.77 -15.74
C GLY A 128 5.15 21.63 -15.02
N PHE A 129 4.30 20.67 -15.44
CA PHE A 129 3.09 20.31 -14.72
C PHE A 129 3.44 19.67 -13.36
N TRP A 130 4.29 18.65 -13.36
CA TRP A 130 4.62 17.94 -12.13
C TRP A 130 5.49 18.76 -11.17
N ALA A 131 6.39 19.61 -11.67
CA ALA A 131 7.14 20.52 -10.80
C ALA A 131 6.21 21.40 -9.94
N ARG A 132 5.07 21.82 -10.48
CA ARG A 132 4.05 22.59 -9.76
C ARG A 132 3.12 21.72 -8.91
N ALA A 133 2.86 20.49 -9.34
CA ALA A 133 1.98 19.56 -8.60
C ALA A 133 2.67 18.92 -7.37
N MET A 134 3.99 18.71 -7.40
CA MET A 134 4.71 17.98 -6.34
C MET A 134 4.51 18.54 -4.92
N PRO A 135 4.58 19.87 -4.66
CA PRO A 135 4.31 20.42 -3.34
C PRO A 135 2.93 20.03 -2.81
N TRP A 136 1.91 20.08 -3.67
CA TRP A 136 0.55 19.69 -3.33
C TRP A 136 0.45 18.19 -3.07
N ILE A 137 1.15 17.35 -3.83
CA ILE A 137 1.17 15.92 -3.59
C ILE A 137 1.73 15.62 -2.21
N TYR A 138 2.81 16.28 -1.78
CA TYR A 138 3.33 16.11 -0.42
C TYR A 138 2.28 16.49 0.64
N VAL A 139 1.67 17.67 0.52
CA VAL A 139 0.66 18.14 1.48
C VAL A 139 -0.57 17.24 1.51
N VAL A 140 -1.15 16.94 0.35
CA VAL A 140 -2.35 16.10 0.26
C VAL A 140 -2.04 14.68 0.74
N SER A 141 -0.86 14.13 0.41
CA SER A 141 -0.46 12.81 0.91
C SER A 141 -0.32 12.75 2.43
N ALA A 142 0.06 13.85 3.08
CA ALA A 142 0.15 13.91 4.54
C ALA A 142 -1.21 14.17 5.20
N VAL A 143 -2.08 14.97 4.59
CA VAL A 143 -3.34 15.44 5.23
C VAL A 143 -4.54 14.57 4.87
N PHE A 144 -4.69 14.18 3.60
CA PHE A 144 -5.87 13.45 3.13
C PHE A 144 -6.06 12.09 3.83
N PRO A 145 -5.03 11.26 4.05
CA PRO A 145 -5.19 10.02 4.82
C PRO A 145 -5.71 10.21 6.25
N LEU A 146 -5.49 11.38 6.87
CA LEU A 146 -6.04 11.67 8.21
C LEU A 146 -7.57 11.70 8.20
N THR A 147 -8.22 12.08 7.10
CA THR A 147 -9.69 12.10 7.04
C THR A 147 -10.32 10.71 7.18
N PHE A 148 -9.54 9.65 6.94
CA PHE A 148 -10.00 8.25 7.09
C PHE A 148 -9.51 7.59 8.37
N THR A 149 -8.43 8.10 8.97
CA THR A 149 -7.75 7.48 10.10
C THR A 149 -7.94 8.22 11.42
N TRP A 150 -8.51 9.43 11.40
CA TRP A 150 -8.70 10.24 12.60
C TRP A 150 -9.58 9.56 13.67
N SER A 151 -10.56 8.75 13.25
CA SER A 151 -11.44 8.01 14.17
C SER A 151 -10.66 7.03 15.04
N LEU A 152 -9.53 6.51 14.56
CA LEU A 152 -8.67 5.57 15.28
C LEU A 152 -7.99 6.20 16.50
N PHE A 153 -7.87 7.55 16.57
CA PHE A 153 -7.37 8.21 17.78
C PHE A 153 -8.29 8.03 18.99
N PHE A 154 -9.58 7.78 18.75
CA PHE A 154 -10.59 7.62 19.80
C PHE A 154 -10.84 6.15 20.18
N VAL A 155 -10.28 5.21 19.42
CA VAL A 155 -10.40 3.78 19.71
C VAL A 155 -9.44 3.40 20.83
N ASN A 156 -9.90 2.59 21.78
CA ASN A 156 -9.02 1.95 22.75
C ASN A 156 -8.39 0.72 22.10
N VAL A 157 -7.06 0.64 22.16
CA VAL A 157 -6.29 -0.45 21.56
C VAL A 157 -5.42 -1.05 22.65
N THR A 158 -5.60 -2.35 22.83
CA THR A 158 -4.90 -3.25 23.75
C THR A 158 -4.08 -4.21 22.90
N LEU A 159 -2.76 -4.27 23.13
CA LEU A 159 -1.86 -5.22 22.43
C LEU A 159 -1.89 -6.62 23.05
N PHE A 160 -2.42 -6.75 24.27
CA PHE A 160 -2.53 -8.02 25.00
C PHE A 160 -3.93 -8.11 25.61
N PRO A 161 -4.51 -9.31 25.74
CA PRO A 161 -5.62 -9.50 26.66
C PRO A 161 -5.14 -9.17 28.08
N ASP A 162 -5.87 -8.29 28.77
CA ASP A 162 -5.78 -8.18 30.21
C ASP A 162 -6.26 -9.53 30.81
N ASP A 163 -5.45 -10.04 31.72
CA ASP A 163 -5.64 -11.26 32.51
C ASP A 163 -5.45 -12.63 31.83
N ILE A 164 -4.26 -13.16 32.14
CA ILE A 164 -3.93 -14.57 32.34
C ILE A 164 -5.02 -15.22 33.21
N ASN A 165 -6.07 -15.76 32.59
CA ASN A 165 -6.78 -16.91 33.15
C ASN A 165 -6.16 -18.16 32.53
N ASP A 166 -5.62 -18.99 33.41
CA ASP A 166 -4.45 -19.85 33.27
C ASP A 166 -4.67 -21.16 32.46
N ASP A 167 -5.64 -21.26 31.56
CA ASP A 167 -6.01 -22.55 30.94
C ASP A 167 -6.24 -22.52 29.41
N THR A 168 -6.15 -21.36 28.77
CA THR A 168 -6.21 -21.26 27.30
C THR A 168 -4.93 -20.66 26.78
N ASP A 169 -4.12 -21.47 26.08
CA ASP A 169 -2.91 -21.07 25.32
C ASP A 169 -3.25 -20.16 24.11
N ASP A 170 -4.40 -19.50 24.17
CA ASP A 170 -4.95 -18.61 23.16
C ASP A 170 -4.32 -17.23 23.38
N ARG A 171 -3.15 -17.05 22.76
CA ARG A 171 -2.36 -15.80 22.79
C ARG A 171 -2.92 -14.76 21.81
N SER A 172 -4.22 -14.83 21.52
CA SER A 172 -4.87 -13.99 20.54
C SER A 172 -5.17 -12.60 21.10
N PHE A 173 -5.04 -11.61 20.23
CA PHE A 173 -5.42 -10.23 20.49
C PHE A 173 -6.91 -10.12 20.82
N LYS A 174 -7.23 -9.24 21.75
CA LYS A 174 -8.55 -8.62 21.80
C LYS A 174 -8.37 -7.12 21.60
N MET A 175 -8.87 -6.58 20.49
CA MET A 175 -9.21 -5.16 20.46
C MET A 175 -10.45 -5.02 21.34
N GLU A 176 -10.22 -4.68 22.59
CA GLU A 176 -11.30 -4.52 23.56
C GLU A 176 -11.97 -3.16 23.33
N ASP A 177 -13.28 -3.22 23.05
CA ASP A 177 -14.21 -2.08 23.04
C ASP A 177 -14.06 -1.00 21.95
N ALA A 178 -14.30 -1.39 20.70
CA ALA A 178 -14.82 -0.45 19.70
C ALA A 178 -15.90 -1.04 18.77
N PRO A 179 -16.97 -1.67 19.30
CA PRO A 179 -17.97 -2.40 18.49
C PRO A 179 -18.77 -1.52 17.53
N VAL A 180 -18.62 -0.19 17.56
CA VAL A 180 -19.32 0.72 16.63
C VAL A 180 -18.33 1.65 15.90
N SER A 181 -17.24 2.08 16.54
CA SER A 181 -16.27 2.99 15.91
C SER A 181 -15.25 2.28 15.02
N GLN A 182 -14.90 1.01 15.30
CA GLN A 182 -13.95 0.26 14.50
C GLN A 182 -14.55 -0.24 13.19
N ASP A 183 -15.78 -0.76 13.21
CA ASP A 183 -16.49 -1.19 11.99
C ASP A 183 -16.73 -0.01 11.07
N THR A 184 -17.15 1.13 11.65
CA THR A 184 -17.35 2.37 10.92
C THR A 184 -16.03 2.91 10.33
N ALA A 185 -14.94 2.94 11.10
CA ALA A 185 -13.62 3.38 10.62
C ALA A 185 -13.08 2.46 9.51
N THR A 186 -13.15 1.15 9.73
CA THR A 186 -12.73 0.13 8.76
C THR A 186 -13.54 0.24 7.49
N PHE A 187 -14.86 0.42 7.59
CA PHE A 187 -15.75 0.63 6.46
C PHE A 187 -15.35 1.86 5.63
N TYR A 188 -15.12 3.02 6.25
CA TYR A 188 -14.69 4.22 5.54
C TYR A 188 -13.31 4.06 4.89
N ILE A 189 -12.38 3.39 5.55
CA ILE A 189 -11.06 3.05 4.97
C ILE A 189 -11.25 2.14 3.75
N LEU A 190 -12.06 1.09 3.85
CA LEU A 190 -12.32 0.17 2.74
C LEU A 190 -13.00 0.87 1.55
N ILE A 191 -13.95 1.79 1.80
CA ILE A 191 -14.53 2.63 0.75
C ILE A 191 -13.46 3.51 0.10
N ALA A 192 -12.62 4.17 0.91
CA ALA A 192 -11.56 5.03 0.39
C ALA A 192 -10.58 4.24 -0.49
N LEU A 193 -10.20 3.05 -0.04
CA LEU A 193 -9.35 2.13 -0.81
C LEU A 193 -10.02 1.70 -2.11
N ALA A 194 -11.31 1.33 -2.08
CA ALA A 194 -12.06 0.96 -3.27
C ALA A 194 -12.15 2.12 -4.28
N LEU A 195 -12.39 3.35 -3.81
CA LEU A 195 -12.44 4.55 -4.66
C LEU A 195 -11.06 4.88 -5.26
N LEU A 196 -9.98 4.76 -4.46
CA LEU A 196 -8.61 4.96 -4.95
C LEU A 196 -8.21 3.89 -5.96
N SER A 197 -8.52 2.62 -5.72
CA SER A 197 -8.27 1.54 -6.67
C SER A 197 -9.08 1.72 -7.95
N LEU A 198 -10.35 2.14 -7.87
CA LEU A 198 -11.16 2.44 -9.04
C LEU A 198 -10.55 3.58 -9.87
N TRP A 199 -10.09 4.64 -9.20
CA TRP A 199 -9.35 5.72 -9.84
C TRP A 199 -8.09 5.20 -10.55
N ASN A 200 -7.32 4.32 -9.91
CA ASN A 200 -6.12 3.70 -10.49
C ASN A 200 -6.45 2.87 -11.73
N ILE A 201 -7.53 2.08 -11.67
CA ILE A 201 -8.02 1.28 -12.80
C ILE A 201 -8.37 2.18 -13.98
N VAL A 202 -9.09 3.29 -13.75
CA VAL A 202 -9.47 4.23 -14.83
C VAL A 202 -8.22 4.76 -15.54
N TRP A 203 -7.21 5.20 -14.80
CA TRP A 203 -5.98 5.72 -15.41
C TRP A 203 -5.14 4.65 -16.09
N ASN A 204 -5.08 3.44 -15.54
CA ASN A 204 -4.36 2.32 -16.16
C ASN A 204 -5.06 1.86 -17.44
N LEU A 205 -6.39 1.74 -17.45
CA LEU A 205 -7.18 1.42 -18.66
C LEU A 205 -7.03 2.48 -19.73
N TYR A 206 -7.05 3.76 -19.35
CA TYR A 206 -6.82 4.85 -20.27
C TYR A 206 -5.41 4.76 -20.91
N THR A 207 -4.39 4.53 -20.09
CA THR A 207 -3.00 4.39 -20.52
C THR A 207 -2.83 3.21 -21.47
N LEU A 208 -3.37 2.04 -21.10
CA LEU A 208 -3.36 0.83 -21.94
C LEU A 208 -4.06 1.08 -23.28
N SER A 209 -5.26 1.66 -23.26
CA SER A 209 -6.04 1.97 -24.46
C SER A 209 -5.27 2.90 -25.40
N TYR A 210 -4.59 3.90 -24.86
CA TYR A 210 -3.77 4.81 -25.65
C TYR A 210 -2.53 4.11 -26.23
N LEU A 211 -1.82 3.32 -25.42
CA LEU A 211 -0.62 2.59 -25.86
C LEU A 211 -0.95 1.57 -26.95
N VAL A 212 -2.08 0.86 -26.85
CA VAL A 212 -2.56 -0.06 -27.91
C VAL A 212 -2.85 0.70 -29.19
N ARG A 213 -3.59 1.82 -29.14
CA ARG A 213 -3.87 2.65 -30.33
C ARG A 213 -2.59 3.17 -30.98
N ARG A 214 -1.61 3.57 -30.15
CA ARG A 214 -0.31 4.06 -30.61
C ARG A 214 0.53 2.94 -31.23
N ALA A 215 0.57 1.74 -30.63
CA ALA A 215 1.25 0.57 -31.16
C ALA A 215 0.66 0.18 -32.53
N LEU A 216 -0.66 0.10 -32.65
CA LEU A 216 -1.35 -0.19 -33.91
C LEU A 216 -1.01 0.81 -35.03
N ARG A 217 -0.86 2.10 -34.69
CA ARG A 217 -0.39 3.12 -35.65
C ARG A 217 1.08 2.98 -36.00
N ALA A 218 1.93 2.67 -35.01
CA ALA A 218 3.37 2.50 -35.22
C ALA A 218 3.69 1.29 -36.10
N PHE A 219 2.97 0.17 -35.94
CA PHE A 219 3.09 -1.01 -36.80
C PHE A 219 2.78 -0.69 -38.27
N ARG A 220 1.87 0.24 -38.55
CA ARG A 220 1.55 0.69 -39.91
C ARG A 220 2.58 1.65 -40.50
N ALA A 221 3.38 2.32 -39.67
CA ALA A 221 4.20 3.46 -40.07
C ALA A 221 5.72 3.16 -40.13
N SER A 222 6.15 1.88 -40.08
CA SER A 222 7.57 1.48 -40.04
C SER A 222 8.38 2.27 -39.00
N SER A 223 7.97 2.17 -37.73
CA SER A 223 8.46 3.05 -36.66
C SER A 223 9.75 2.56 -35.99
N ASN A 224 10.56 3.53 -35.55
CA ASN A 224 11.80 3.41 -34.78
C ASN A 224 11.71 2.43 -33.58
N THR A 225 12.60 1.43 -33.53
CA THR A 225 12.63 0.32 -32.56
C THR A 225 12.74 0.77 -31.10
N ALA A 226 13.50 1.83 -30.81
CA ALA A 226 13.68 2.33 -29.45
C ALA A 226 12.36 2.81 -28.80
N LYS A 227 11.48 3.41 -29.62
CA LYS A 227 10.17 3.89 -29.17
C LYS A 227 9.24 2.73 -28.83
N VAL A 228 9.28 1.66 -29.64
CA VAL A 228 8.50 0.44 -29.42
C VAL A 228 8.88 -0.23 -28.09
N VAL A 229 10.18 -0.36 -27.80
CA VAL A 229 10.65 -0.95 -26.52
C VAL A 229 10.16 -0.16 -25.32
N CYS A 230 10.19 1.18 -25.37
CA CYS A 230 9.69 2.03 -24.29
C CYS A 230 8.17 1.84 -24.08
N ASP A 231 7.41 1.85 -25.17
CA ASP A 231 5.95 1.68 -25.14
C ASP A 231 5.55 0.29 -24.61
N THR A 232 6.27 -0.77 -24.99
CA THR A 232 6.05 -2.13 -24.48
C THR A 232 6.31 -2.23 -22.98
N ARG A 233 7.39 -1.62 -22.47
CA ARG A 233 7.67 -1.59 -21.02
C ARG A 233 6.57 -0.87 -20.25
N GLN A 234 6.10 0.27 -20.76
CA GLN A 234 4.99 1.01 -20.16
C GLN A 234 3.67 0.21 -20.21
N PHE A 235 3.44 -0.52 -21.29
CA PHE A 235 2.28 -1.40 -21.44
C PHE A 235 2.30 -2.53 -20.41
N ILE A 236 3.40 -3.30 -20.34
CA ILE A 236 3.54 -4.40 -19.37
C ILE A 236 3.35 -3.88 -17.95
N PHE A 237 3.99 -2.76 -17.61
CA PHE A 237 3.84 -2.17 -16.28
C PHE A 237 2.38 -1.79 -16.00
N SER A 238 1.72 -1.06 -16.91
CA SER A 238 0.33 -0.62 -16.71
C SER A 238 -0.64 -1.79 -16.64
N PHE A 239 -0.37 -2.87 -17.38
CA PHE A 239 -1.15 -4.10 -17.35
C PHE A 239 -1.01 -4.83 -16.02
N LEU A 240 0.22 -5.00 -15.52
CA LEU A 240 0.45 -5.61 -14.22
C LEU A 240 -0.18 -4.79 -13.09
N THR A 241 -0.04 -3.46 -13.10
CA THR A 241 -0.71 -2.60 -12.12
C THR A 241 -2.23 -2.74 -12.21
N PHE A 242 -2.80 -2.77 -13.41
CA PHE A 242 -4.23 -3.01 -13.59
C PHE A 242 -4.70 -4.34 -12.98
N LEU A 243 -3.95 -5.43 -13.21
CA LEU A 243 -4.30 -6.74 -12.64
C LEU A 243 -4.22 -6.75 -11.11
N ILE A 244 -3.19 -6.13 -10.53
CA ILE A 244 -3.04 -6.00 -9.07
C ILE A 244 -4.21 -5.22 -8.48
N GLU A 245 -4.55 -4.06 -9.06
CA GLU A 245 -5.66 -3.23 -8.59
C GLU A 245 -7.01 -3.94 -8.73
N LEU A 246 -7.23 -4.66 -9.83
CA LEU A 246 -8.43 -5.47 -10.01
C LEU A 246 -8.55 -6.54 -8.92
N PHE A 247 -7.45 -7.23 -8.61
CA PHE A 247 -7.41 -8.19 -7.52
C PHE A 247 -7.70 -7.53 -6.16
N THR A 248 -7.08 -6.37 -5.89
CA THR A 248 -7.33 -5.61 -4.66
C THR A 248 -8.80 -5.22 -4.50
N ILE A 249 -9.47 -4.76 -5.56
CA ILE A 249 -10.90 -4.44 -5.50
C ILE A 249 -11.72 -5.70 -5.21
N ILE A 250 -11.43 -6.82 -5.88
CA ILE A 250 -12.16 -8.08 -5.65
C ILE A 250 -12.04 -8.50 -4.18
N VAL A 251 -10.84 -8.45 -3.62
CA VAL A 251 -10.60 -8.77 -2.20
C VAL A 251 -11.34 -7.78 -1.29
N THR A 252 -11.22 -6.48 -1.54
CA THR A 252 -11.86 -5.42 -0.73
C THR A 252 -13.39 -5.55 -0.71
N VAL A 253 -14.00 -5.78 -1.87
CA VAL A 253 -15.45 -5.98 -2.00
C VAL A 253 -15.90 -7.27 -1.32
N SER A 254 -15.08 -8.34 -1.40
CA SER A 254 -15.37 -9.59 -0.69
C SER A 254 -15.37 -9.37 0.83
N SER A 255 -14.36 -8.67 1.36
CA SER A 255 -14.29 -8.32 2.79
C SER A 255 -15.46 -7.44 3.25
N LEU A 256 -15.88 -6.47 2.43
CA LEU A 256 -17.05 -5.64 2.74
C LEU A 256 -18.35 -6.47 2.81
N ASN A 257 -18.49 -7.48 1.94
CA ASN A 257 -19.69 -8.31 1.92
C ASN A 257 -19.75 -9.28 3.11
N ASP A 258 -18.61 -9.71 3.63
CA ASP A 258 -18.56 -10.58 4.80
C ASP A 258 -18.84 -9.80 6.09
N ASN A 259 -18.42 -8.53 6.20
CA ASN A 259 -18.72 -7.69 7.34
C ASN A 259 -20.21 -7.30 7.46
N ASN A 260 -20.98 -7.31 6.36
CA ASN A 260 -22.41 -6.98 6.36
C ASN A 260 -23.33 -8.18 6.71
N LYS A 261 -22.77 -9.37 6.91
CA LYS A 261 -23.54 -10.59 7.26
C LYS A 261 -23.64 -10.84 8.77
N VAL A 262 -23.07 -9.96 9.58
CA VAL A 262 -23.12 -9.94 11.05
C VAL A 262 -24.16 -8.92 11.49
#